data_AF-A0A918X7H2-F1
#
_entry.id   AF-A0A918X7H2-F1
#
_cell.length_a   1.000
_cell.length_b   1.000
_cell.length_c   1.000
_cell.angle_alpha   90.00
_cell.angle_beta   90.00
_cell.angle_gamma   90.00
#
_symmetry.space_group_name_H-M   'P 1'
#
loop_
_entity.id
_entity.type
_entity.pdbx_description
1 polymer ?
#
loop_
_entity_poly.entity_id
_entity_poly.type
_entity_poly.pdbx_seq_one_letter_code
_entity_poly.pdbx_strand_id
1 'polypeptide(L)' 'MPSMTRTIPTPSNGLVKDMEDADDQRGPERDETDAAFHKLVRRLVADGDARAARAGRRARRTLAQMGVAR' A
#
# COMPACT_ATOMS: atom_id res chain seq x y z
N MET A 1 7.86 -52.60 -18.44
CA MET A 1 8.01 -51.37 -17.62
C MET A 1 6.66 -50.66 -17.59
N PRO A 2 6.02 -50.40 -16.44
CA PRO A 2 4.74 -49.71 -16.43
C PRO A 2 4.96 -48.21 -16.64
N SER A 3 4.35 -47.67 -17.69
CA SER A 3 4.29 -46.23 -17.97
C SER A 3 3.38 -45.56 -16.93
N MET A 4 3.94 -44.68 -16.10
CA MET A 4 3.13 -43.84 -15.21
C MET A 4 2.48 -42.74 -16.04
N THR A 5 1.25 -42.98 -16.48
CA THR A 5 0.38 -41.92 -16.98
C THR A 5 0.12 -40.95 -15.83
N ARG A 6 0.88 -39.85 -15.81
CA ARG A 6 0.69 -38.77 -14.86
C ARG A 6 -0.56 -37.99 -15.27
N THR A 7 -1.66 -38.25 -14.58
CA THR A 7 -2.87 -37.43 -14.67
C THR A 7 -2.52 -36.02 -14.18
N ILE A 8 -2.37 -35.07 -15.11
CA ILE A 8 -2.25 -33.65 -14.74
C ILE A 8 -3.65 -33.21 -14.34
N PRO A 9 -3.86 -32.73 -13.09
CA PRO A 9 -5.16 -32.23 -12.67
C PRO A 9 -5.63 -31.15 -13.64
N THR A 10 -6.83 -31.29 -14.18
CA THR A 10 -7.47 -30.22 -14.96
C THR A 10 -7.55 -28.98 -14.09
N PRO A 11 -7.06 -27.82 -14.57
CA PRO A 11 -7.14 -26.57 -13.81
C PRO A 11 -8.61 -26.28 -13.52
N SER A 12 -8.96 -26.23 -12.23
CA SER A 12 -10.29 -25.85 -11.77
C SER A 12 -10.26 -24.40 -11.30
N ASN A 13 -11.34 -23.67 -11.56
CA ASN A 13 -11.45 -22.24 -11.24
C ASN A 13 -11.37 -21.95 -9.71
N GLY A 14 -11.43 -22.97 -8.85
CA GLY A 14 -11.32 -22.82 -7.39
C GLY A 14 -9.91 -22.49 -6.91
N LEU A 15 -8.89 -23.11 -7.49
CA LEU A 15 -7.49 -22.91 -7.05
C LEU A 15 -6.99 -21.49 -7.32
N VAL A 16 -7.46 -20.85 -8.40
CA VAL A 16 -7.11 -19.47 -8.74
C VAL A 16 -7.77 -18.49 -7.77
N LYS A 17 -9.02 -18.75 -7.39
CA LYS A 17 -9.76 -17.93 -6.43
C LYS A 17 -9.15 -18.01 -5.02
N ASP A 18 -8.72 -19.19 -4.60
CA ASP A 18 -8.06 -19.38 -3.30
C ASP A 18 -6.70 -18.66 -3.22
N MET A 19 -6.00 -18.49 -4.36
CA MET A 19 -4.75 -17.71 -4.43
C MET A 19 -5.02 -16.20 -4.36
N GLU A 20 -6.04 -15.71 -5.07
CA GLU A 20 -6.45 -14.30 -5.05
C GLU A 20 -6.92 -13.87 -3.66
N ASP A 21 -7.80 -14.66 -3.03
CA ASP A 21 -8.29 -14.40 -1.66
C ASP A 21 -7.16 -14.40 -0.61
N ALA A 22 -6.08 -15.16 -0.85
CA ALA A 22 -4.91 -15.22 0.01
C ALA A 22 -3.95 -14.04 -0.18
N ASP A 23 -3.76 -13.57 -1.42
CA ASP A 23 -2.94 -12.40 -1.72
C ASP A 23 -3.61 -11.11 -1.22
N ASP A 24 -4.94 -10.99 -1.36
CA ASP A 24 -5.71 -9.86 -0.82
C ASP A 24 -5.60 -9.77 0.71
N GLN A 25 -5.54 -10.91 1.41
CA GLN A 25 -5.33 -10.96 2.86
C GLN A 25 -3.92 -10.54 3.27
N ARG A 26 -2.92 -10.77 2.41
CA ARG A 26 -1.52 -10.38 2.65
C ARG A 26 -1.34 -8.87 2.53
N GLY A 27 -2.23 -8.22 1.79
CA GLY A 27 -2.19 -6.79 1.51
C GLY A 27 -1.09 -6.43 0.51
N PRO A 28 -1.01 -5.16 0.10
CA PRO A 28 0.00 -4.71 -0.86
C PRO A 28 1.40 -5.01 -0.33
N GLU A 29 2.26 -5.54 -1.19
CA GLU A 29 3.67 -5.72 -0.87
C GLU A 29 4.29 -4.35 -0.55
N ARG A 30 4.70 -4.18 0.71
CA ARG A 30 5.35 -2.95 1.15
C ARG A 30 6.82 -3.01 0.76
N ASP A 31 7.17 -2.32 -0.31
CA ASP A 31 8.55 -2.22 -0.74
C ASP A 31 9.28 -1.03 -0.07
N GLU A 32 10.57 -0.90 -0.34
CA GLU A 32 11.35 0.23 0.17
C GLU A 32 10.88 1.58 -0.42
N THR A 33 10.21 1.53 -1.58
CA THR A 33 9.63 2.70 -2.26
C THR A 33 8.52 3.31 -1.43
N ASP A 34 7.71 2.50 -0.75
CA ASP A 34 6.68 2.94 0.19
C ASP A 34 7.26 3.84 1.29
N ALA A 35 8.40 3.44 1.86
CA ALA A 35 9.07 4.22 2.90
C ALA A 35 9.65 5.54 2.36
N ALA A 36 10.21 5.52 1.15
CA ALA A 36 10.72 6.72 0.47
C ALA A 36 9.58 7.68 0.10
N PHE A 37 8.48 7.15 -0.42
CA PHE A 37 7.28 7.90 -0.76
C PHE A 37 6.68 8.59 0.47
N HIS A 38 6.52 7.87 1.59
CA HIS A 38 6.03 8.47 2.83
C HIS A 38 6.97 9.54 3.41
N LYS A 39 8.29 9.42 3.22
CA LYS A 39 9.25 10.48 3.59
C LYS A 39 9.06 11.72 2.71
N LEU A 40 8.92 11.53 1.39
CA LEU A 40 8.70 12.62 0.44
C LEU A 40 7.40 13.39 0.74
N VAL A 41 6.28 12.68 0.92
CA VAL A 41 4.98 13.30 1.23
C VAL A 41 5.07 14.09 2.53
N ARG A 42 5.67 13.53 3.59
CA ARG A 42 5.85 14.26 4.87
C ARG A 42 6.63 15.56 4.68
N ARG A 43 7.69 15.55 3.88
CA ARG A 43 8.46 16.76 3.59
C ARG A 43 7.65 17.80 2.84
N LEU A 44 6.93 17.38 1.80
CA LEU A 44 6.09 18.28 1.00
C LEU A 44 4.99 18.95 1.83
N VAL A 45 4.34 18.20 2.73
CA VAL A 45 3.32 18.75 3.61
C VAL A 45 3.93 19.78 4.57
N ALA A 46 5.07 19.47 5.21
CA ALA A 46 5.74 20.40 6.11
C ALA A 46 6.16 21.71 5.39
N ASP A 47 6.71 21.60 4.18
CA ASP A 47 7.09 22.76 3.37
C ASP A 47 5.87 23.56 2.88
N GLY A 48 4.75 22.88 2.62
CA GLY A 48 3.46 23.51 2.32
C GLY A 48 2.91 24.31 3.50
N ASP A 49 2.89 23.71 4.68
CA ASP A 49 2.43 24.35 5.93
C ASP A 49 3.26 25.59 6.26
N ALA A 50 4.59 25.51 6.13
CA ALA A 50 5.49 26.64 6.35
C ALA A 50 5.22 27.81 5.37
N ARG A 51 5.00 27.50 4.08
CA ARG A 51 4.67 28.53 3.07
C ARG A 51 3.30 29.15 3.29
N ALA A 52 2.30 28.35 3.67
CA ALA A 52 0.98 28.85 4.01
C ALA A 52 1.07 29.82 5.21
N ALA A 53 1.77 29.43 6.28
CA ALA A 53 1.97 30.27 7.46
C ALA A 53 2.64 31.60 7.11
N ARG A 54 3.70 31.59 6.29
CA ARG A 54 4.37 32.81 5.80
C ARG A 54 3.44 33.72 4.99
N ALA A 55 2.46 33.17 4.29
CA ALA A 55 1.48 33.92 3.52
C ALA A 55 0.26 34.37 4.37
N GLY A 56 0.27 34.15 5.69
CA GLY A 56 -0.88 34.41 6.56
C GLY A 56 -2.06 33.47 6.30
N ARG A 57 -1.85 32.38 5.54
CA ARG A 57 -2.86 31.39 5.21
C ARG A 57 -2.71 30.21 6.17
N ARG A 58 -3.83 29.63 6.60
CA ARG A 58 -3.83 28.42 7.40
C ARG A 58 -4.58 27.33 6.64
N ALA A 59 -3.94 26.19 6.40
CA ALA A 59 -4.64 25.00 5.95
C ALA A 59 -5.68 24.61 7.00
N ARG A 60 -6.84 24.05 6.58
CA ARG A 60 -7.93 23.67 7.50
C ARG A 60 -7.44 22.78 8.65
N ARG A 61 -6.42 21.94 8.39
CA ARG A 61 -5.61 21.21 9.38
C ARG A 61 -4.15 21.15 8.89
N THR A 62 -3.19 21.36 9.78
CA THR A 62 -1.75 21.17 9.51
C THR A 62 -1.35 19.71 9.73
N LEU A 63 -0.17 19.28 9.27
CA LEU A 63 0.34 17.93 9.49
C LEU A 63 0.33 17.53 10.97
N ALA A 64 0.77 18.45 11.84
CA ALA A 64 0.79 18.26 13.29
C ALA A 64 -0.62 18.00 13.88
N GLN A 65 -1.67 18.55 13.24
CA GLN A 65 -3.05 18.37 13.69
C GLN A 65 -3.68 17.07 13.17
N MET A 66 -3.13 16.47 12.09
CA MET A 66 -3.63 15.20 11.53
C MET A 66 -3.12 13.97 12.29
N GLY A 67 -1.99 14.08 13.00
CA GLY A 67 -1.43 12.99 13.81
C GLY A 67 -2.15 12.72 15.14
N VAL A 68 -3.20 13.47 15.48
CA VAL A 68 -3.97 13.36 16.73
C VAL A 68 -5.33 12.67 16.48
N ALA A 69 -5.38 11.74 15.53
CA ALA A 69 -6.48 10.77 15.48
C ALA A 69 -6.06 9.58 16.36
N ARG A 70 -6.66 9.50 17.54
CA ARG A 70 -6.55 8.36 18.47
C ARG A 70 -7.56 7.29 18.07
#